data_AF-A0A7V7DQ93-F1
#
_entry.id   AF-A0A7V7DQ93-F1
#
_cell.length_a   1.000
_cell.length_b   1.000
_cell.length_c   1.000
_cell.angle_alpha   90.00
_cell.angle_beta   90.00
_cell.angle_gamma   90.00
#
_symmetry.space_group_name_H-M   'P 1'
#
loop_
_entity.id
_entity.type
_entity.pdbx_description
1 polymer ?
#
loop_
_entity_poly.entity_id
_entity_poly.type
_entity_poly.pdbx_seq_one_letter_code
_entity_poly.pdbx_strand_id
1 'polypeptide(L)'
;MSVLTVDALHNAMAKTAYDLIILPAEIGGISMAPLIVDMRNGRLGPNPFPIIIILLNSPDQTVVRKIIDSGPDDLLLIPFSPKQLLDRLEGFTRQRKPFVVTQDYTGPDRRSAARPGTEQIPQIGVPNPLMARTRKMPPAQYEKDAARVAAQLDGLKLERYAVQVTWLDKTIRQLFVKDMDVGKLSSYSFRLRQIVEDVGVRVKGTISESLAAVLRDLEASAEALLSDGENLSKVQLEAFSRQSAAFSAEILKQIP
;
A
#
# COMPACT_ATOMS: atom_id res chain seq x y z
N MET A 1 6.24 -16.62 -20.18
CA MET A 1 4.78 -16.73 -20.42
C MET A 1 4.29 -15.33 -20.77
N SER A 2 3.88 -15.07 -22.01
CA SER A 2 3.31 -13.77 -22.36
C SER A 2 1.86 -13.72 -21.88
N VAL A 3 1.51 -12.62 -21.25
CA VAL A 3 0.22 -12.42 -20.61
C VAL A 3 -0.54 -11.41 -21.46
N LEU A 4 -1.59 -11.84 -22.16
CA LEU A 4 -2.32 -10.99 -23.11
C LEU A 4 -3.50 -10.23 -22.48
N THR A 5 -3.86 -10.51 -21.23
CA THR A 5 -4.97 -9.85 -20.53
C THR A 5 -4.59 -9.45 -19.11
N VAL A 6 -5.28 -8.46 -18.55
CA VAL A 6 -5.12 -8.04 -17.15
C VAL A 6 -5.38 -9.18 -16.18
N ASP A 7 -6.39 -10.01 -16.43
CA ASP A 7 -6.72 -11.16 -15.59
C ASP A 7 -5.61 -12.21 -15.58
N ALA A 8 -5.00 -12.47 -16.74
CA ALA A 8 -3.88 -13.38 -16.82
C ALA A 8 -2.66 -12.81 -16.06
N LEU A 9 -2.48 -11.48 -16.03
CA LEU A 9 -1.39 -10.83 -15.30
C LEU A 9 -1.62 -10.94 -13.80
N HIS A 10 -2.82 -10.59 -13.36
CA HIS A 10 -3.24 -10.75 -11.99
C HIS A 10 -3.05 -12.19 -11.52
N ASN A 11 -3.52 -13.18 -12.29
CA ASN A 11 -3.37 -14.61 -11.96
C ASN A 11 -1.90 -15.06 -11.89
N ALA A 12 -1.04 -14.56 -12.78
CA ALA A 12 0.38 -14.84 -12.76
C ALA A 12 1.05 -14.25 -11.50
N MET A 13 0.78 -12.97 -11.21
CA MET A 13 1.29 -12.27 -10.03
C MET A 13 0.80 -12.90 -8.71
N ALA A 14 -0.44 -13.39 -8.68
CA ALA A 14 -1.02 -14.04 -7.52
C ALA A 14 -0.33 -15.37 -7.17
N LYS A 15 0.13 -16.12 -8.18
CA LYS A 15 0.64 -17.49 -8.01
C LYS A 15 2.16 -17.60 -7.98
N THR A 16 2.87 -16.63 -8.54
CA THR A 16 4.31 -16.73 -8.77
C THR A 16 5.05 -15.54 -8.17
N ALA A 17 6.07 -15.83 -7.37
CA ALA A 17 7.02 -14.82 -6.91
C ALA A 17 7.96 -14.46 -8.06
N TYR A 18 7.83 -13.25 -8.60
CA TYR A 18 8.76 -12.73 -9.60
C TYR A 18 9.90 -11.94 -8.95
N ASP A 19 11.06 -11.93 -9.60
CA ASP A 19 12.20 -11.07 -9.26
C ASP A 19 12.13 -9.72 -9.98
N LEU A 20 11.61 -9.73 -11.22
CA LEU A 20 11.49 -8.57 -12.11
C LEU A 20 10.15 -8.65 -12.85
N ILE A 21 9.44 -7.53 -12.88
CA ILE A 21 8.21 -7.38 -13.65
C ILE A 21 8.38 -6.16 -14.55
N ILE A 22 8.24 -6.36 -15.87
CA ILE A 22 8.19 -5.29 -16.86
C ILE A 22 6.82 -5.35 -17.52
N LEU A 23 6.06 -4.26 -17.43
CA LEU A 23 4.71 -4.19 -17.98
C LEU A 23 4.41 -2.77 -18.51
N PRO A 24 3.50 -2.60 -19.48
CA PRO A 24 3.05 -1.27 -19.87
C PRO A 24 2.24 -0.62 -18.75
N ALA A 25 2.15 0.72 -18.75
CA ALA A 25 1.28 1.43 -17.80
C ALA A 25 -0.19 1.02 -17.91
N GLU A 26 -0.62 0.64 -19.11
CA GLU A 26 -1.99 0.25 -19.41
C GLU A 26 -2.04 -0.96 -20.35
N ILE A 27 -3.03 -1.83 -20.14
CA ILE A 27 -3.35 -2.95 -21.03
C ILE A 27 -4.82 -2.80 -21.43
N GLY A 28 -5.11 -2.62 -22.72
CA GLY A 28 -6.48 -2.45 -23.20
C GLY A 28 -7.21 -1.25 -22.58
N GLY A 29 -6.49 -0.15 -22.27
CA GLY A 29 -7.03 1.04 -21.60
C GLY A 29 -7.21 0.89 -20.08
N ILE A 30 -6.87 -0.27 -19.51
CA ILE A 30 -6.92 -0.52 -18.08
C ILE A 30 -5.57 -0.18 -17.46
N SER A 31 -5.56 0.75 -16.51
CA SER A 31 -4.37 1.14 -15.74
C SER A 31 -3.85 0.00 -14.88
N MET A 32 -2.54 -0.25 -14.93
CA MET A 32 -1.88 -1.31 -14.15
C MET A 32 -1.45 -0.85 -12.74
N ALA A 33 -1.57 0.46 -12.43
CA ALA A 33 -1.29 1.00 -11.10
C ALA A 33 -1.96 0.22 -9.94
N PRO A 34 -3.26 -0.15 -10.00
CA PRO A 34 -3.91 -0.88 -8.89
C PRO A 34 -3.23 -2.22 -8.57
N LEU A 35 -2.83 -2.99 -9.59
CA LEU A 35 -2.12 -4.27 -9.38
C LEU A 35 -0.78 -4.07 -8.65
N ILE A 36 -0.08 -2.98 -8.99
CA ILE A 36 1.19 -2.65 -8.33
C ILE A 36 0.93 -2.25 -6.88
N VAL A 37 -0.08 -1.40 -6.64
CA VAL A 37 -0.48 -1.00 -5.29
C VAL A 37 -0.85 -2.23 -4.46
N ASP A 38 -1.67 -3.14 -4.98
CA ASP A 38 -2.08 -4.36 -4.27
C ASP A 38 -0.88 -5.25 -3.96
N MET A 39 0.01 -5.45 -4.92
CA MET A 39 1.22 -6.24 -4.70
C MET A 39 2.14 -5.59 -3.66
N ARG A 40 2.39 -4.28 -3.73
CA ARG A 40 3.22 -3.54 -2.75
C ARG A 40 2.61 -3.55 -1.36
N ASN A 41 1.29 -3.63 -1.27
CA ASN A 41 0.57 -3.72 -0.01
C ASN A 41 0.34 -5.17 0.44
N GLY A 42 0.85 -6.19 -0.26
CA GLY A 42 0.71 -7.59 0.13
C GLY A 42 -0.69 -8.18 -0.09
N ARG A 43 -1.56 -7.50 -0.84
CA ARG A 43 -2.88 -7.98 -1.25
C ARG A 43 -2.84 -8.86 -2.51
N LEU A 44 -1.73 -8.80 -3.26
CA LEU A 44 -1.54 -9.58 -4.48
C LEU A 44 -0.19 -10.31 -4.46
N GLY A 45 -0.25 -11.64 -4.49
CA GLY A 45 0.91 -12.50 -4.65
C GLY A 45 1.76 -12.67 -3.39
N PRO A 46 2.76 -13.57 -3.45
CA PRO A 46 3.55 -13.95 -2.28
C PRO A 46 4.71 -12.99 -1.96
N ASN A 47 5.04 -12.07 -2.86
CA ASN A 47 6.24 -11.23 -2.76
C ASN A 47 5.93 -9.77 -3.15
N PRO A 48 5.99 -8.81 -2.20
CA PRO A 48 5.79 -7.39 -2.50
C PRO A 48 7.05 -6.69 -3.06
N PHE A 49 8.18 -7.39 -3.18
CA PHE A 49 9.49 -6.81 -3.50
C PHE A 49 10.09 -7.07 -4.90
N PRO A 50 9.39 -7.54 -5.95
CA PRO A 50 10.00 -7.54 -7.28
C PRO A 50 10.47 -6.14 -7.66
N ILE A 51 11.49 -6.07 -8.50
CA ILE A 51 11.81 -4.84 -9.24
C ILE A 51 10.73 -4.65 -10.30
N ILE A 52 10.11 -3.47 -10.34
CA ILE A 52 9.07 -3.16 -11.33
C ILE A 52 9.54 -2.05 -12.25
N ILE A 53 9.50 -2.29 -13.56
CA ILE A 53 9.73 -1.26 -14.58
C ILE A 53 8.44 -1.09 -15.38
N ILE A 54 7.92 0.12 -15.43
CA ILE A 54 6.73 0.43 -16.23
C ILE A 54 7.14 1.03 -17.56
N LEU A 55 6.58 0.47 -18.63
CA LEU A 55 6.75 1.00 -19.97
C LEU A 55 5.67 2.04 -20.27
N LEU A 56 6.08 3.21 -20.75
CA LEU A 56 5.21 4.32 -21.09
C LEU A 56 5.19 4.55 -22.60
N ASN A 57 4.01 4.82 -23.15
CA ASN A 57 3.84 5.20 -24.55
C ASN A 57 3.90 6.72 -24.76
N SER A 58 3.69 7.51 -23.71
CA SER A 58 3.76 8.96 -23.74
C SER A 58 4.24 9.51 -22.39
N PRO A 59 4.84 10.71 -22.37
CA PRO A 59 5.23 11.40 -21.13
C PRO A 59 4.07 12.19 -20.51
N ASP A 60 2.81 11.74 -20.68
CA ASP A 60 1.65 12.43 -20.10
C ASP A 60 1.79 12.54 -18.57
N GLN A 61 1.76 13.76 -18.05
CA GLN A 61 2.05 14.01 -16.63
C GLN A 61 1.04 13.35 -15.69
N THR A 62 -0.23 13.24 -16.10
CA THR A 62 -1.28 12.66 -15.28
C THR A 62 -1.10 11.15 -15.16
N VAL A 63 -0.83 10.49 -16.30
CA VAL A 63 -0.53 9.05 -16.34
C VAL A 63 0.75 8.75 -15.59
N VAL A 64 1.81 9.51 -15.85
CA VAL A 64 3.12 9.36 -15.18
C VAL A 64 2.96 9.48 -13.67
N ARG A 65 2.25 10.50 -13.18
CA ARG A 65 2.06 10.71 -11.75
C ARG A 65 1.31 9.55 -11.10
N LYS A 66 0.17 9.15 -11.68
CA LYS A 66 -0.63 8.01 -11.18
C LYS A 66 0.18 6.71 -11.12
N ILE A 67 1.02 6.47 -12.13
CA ILE A 67 1.88 5.29 -12.17
C ILE A 67 3.02 5.40 -11.15
N ILE A 68 3.69 6.55 -11.01
CA ILE A 68 4.74 6.73 -9.98
C ILE A 68 4.18 6.48 -8.58
N ASP A 69 3.00 7.02 -8.31
CA ASP A 69 2.29 6.90 -7.03
C ASP A 69 1.86 5.44 -6.74
N SER A 70 1.91 4.54 -7.72
CA SER A 70 1.68 3.11 -7.50
C SER A 70 2.89 2.35 -6.93
N GLY A 71 4.09 2.94 -6.98
CA GLY A 71 5.32 2.35 -6.43
C GLY A 71 6.14 1.43 -7.35
N PRO A 72 6.24 1.65 -8.68
CA PRO A 72 7.24 0.95 -9.49
C PRO A 72 8.66 1.36 -9.08
N ASP A 73 9.69 0.63 -9.51
CA ASP A 73 11.10 0.98 -9.32
C ASP A 73 11.63 1.92 -10.41
N ASP A 74 11.18 1.76 -11.66
CA ASP A 74 11.54 2.66 -12.77
C ASP A 74 10.40 2.88 -13.77
N LEU A 75 10.53 3.92 -14.58
CA LEU A 75 9.70 4.20 -15.76
C LEU A 75 10.58 4.28 -17.00
N LEU A 76 10.13 3.68 -18.11
CA LEU A 76 10.85 3.69 -19.37
C LEU A 76 9.92 4.06 -20.52
N LEU A 77 10.24 5.15 -21.23
CA LEU A 77 9.47 5.60 -22.38
C LEU A 77 9.83 4.76 -23.62
N ILE A 78 8.82 4.27 -24.34
CA ILE A 78 8.97 3.56 -25.61
C ILE A 78 8.99 4.59 -26.76
N PRO A 79 9.84 4.43 -27.79
CA PRO A 79 10.83 3.36 -27.95
C PRO A 79 12.09 3.61 -27.10
N PHE A 80 12.66 2.52 -26.57
CA PHE A 80 13.95 2.53 -25.87
C PHE A 80 14.92 1.57 -26.56
N SER A 81 16.22 1.82 -26.43
CA SER A 81 17.22 0.87 -26.94
C SER A 81 17.42 -0.31 -25.98
N PRO A 82 17.80 -1.50 -26.46
CA PRO A 82 18.15 -2.62 -25.58
C PRO A 82 19.23 -2.26 -24.55
N LYS A 83 20.22 -1.45 -24.97
CA LYS A 83 21.25 -0.92 -24.07
C LYS A 83 20.65 -0.09 -22.94
N GLN A 84 19.68 0.77 -23.23
CA GLN A 84 19.02 1.59 -22.21
C GLN A 84 18.35 0.72 -21.14
N LEU A 85 17.63 -0.34 -21.54
CA LEU A 85 17.03 -1.27 -20.60
C LEU A 85 18.08 -2.02 -19.76
N LEU A 86 19.15 -2.51 -20.40
CA LEU A 86 20.25 -3.18 -19.71
C LEU A 86 20.92 -2.26 -18.68
N ASP A 87 21.21 -1.01 -19.04
CA ASP A 87 21.82 -0.03 -18.14
C ASP A 87 20.92 0.22 -16.90
N ARG A 88 19.58 0.23 -17.06
CA ARG A 88 18.64 0.30 -15.92
C ARG A 88 18.75 -0.93 -15.02
N LEU A 89 18.73 -2.13 -15.61
CA LEU A 89 18.80 -3.39 -14.87
C LEU A 89 20.12 -3.52 -14.10
N GLU A 90 21.24 -3.14 -14.71
CA GLU A 90 22.55 -3.09 -14.05
C GLU A 90 22.59 -2.09 -12.89
N GLY A 91 21.88 -0.96 -13.01
CA GLY A 91 21.69 -0.05 -11.88
C GLY A 91 21.07 -0.77 -10.68
N PHE A 92 20.00 -1.52 -10.92
CA PHE A 92 19.30 -2.27 -9.87
C PHE A 92 20.10 -3.45 -9.31
N THR A 93 21.05 -4.05 -10.02
CA THR A 93 21.91 -5.09 -9.42
C THR A 93 22.87 -4.52 -8.38
N ARG A 94 23.18 -3.23 -8.45
CA ARG A 94 24.12 -2.53 -7.55
C ARG A 94 23.41 -1.83 -6.40
N GLN A 95 22.35 -1.09 -6.70
CA GLN A 95 21.65 -0.28 -5.73
C GLN A 95 20.15 -0.24 -6.01
N ARG A 96 19.36 -0.56 -4.99
CA ARG A 96 17.92 -0.31 -4.96
C ARG A 96 17.64 0.74 -3.91
N LYS A 97 16.75 1.69 -4.21
CA LYS A 97 16.34 2.68 -3.21
C LYS A 97 15.56 2.01 -2.08
N PRO A 98 15.66 2.50 -0.83
CA PRO A 98 14.79 2.06 0.24
C PRO A 98 13.33 2.42 -0.08
N PHE A 99 12.40 1.73 0.54
CA PHE A 99 10.98 2.05 0.41
C PHE A 99 10.55 3.06 1.46
N VAL A 100 9.63 3.92 1.05
CA VAL A 100 8.84 4.78 1.91
C VAL A 100 7.49 4.11 2.10
N VAL A 101 7.08 3.96 3.35
CA VAL A 101 5.76 3.45 3.72
C VAL A 101 4.98 4.62 4.28
N THR A 102 3.79 4.88 3.76
CA THR A 102 2.82 5.84 4.30
C THR A 102 1.45 5.18 4.34
N GLN A 103 0.41 5.93 4.75
CA GLN A 103 -0.96 5.47 4.66
C GLN A 103 -1.31 5.09 3.20
N ASP A 104 -0.93 5.93 2.23
CA ASP A 104 -1.39 5.82 0.83
C ASP A 104 -0.31 5.36 -0.16
N TYR A 105 0.94 5.27 0.27
CA TYR A 105 2.06 4.93 -0.60
C TYR A 105 2.97 3.87 0.03
N THR A 106 3.34 2.88 -0.78
CA THR A 106 4.35 1.88 -0.45
C THR A 106 5.24 1.66 -1.67
N GLY A 107 6.47 2.16 -1.63
CA GLY A 107 7.37 2.04 -2.77
C GLY A 107 8.68 2.80 -2.62
N PRO A 108 9.54 2.78 -3.64
CA PRO A 108 10.87 3.39 -3.60
C PRO A 108 10.85 4.88 -3.24
N ASP A 109 11.81 5.35 -2.45
CA ASP A 109 11.90 6.79 -2.17
C ASP A 109 12.16 7.60 -3.45
N ARG A 110 11.24 8.50 -3.75
CA ARG A 110 11.30 9.41 -4.89
C ARG A 110 11.79 10.81 -4.51
N ARG A 111 12.00 11.09 -3.23
CA ARG A 111 12.45 12.38 -2.74
C ARG A 111 13.93 12.57 -3.07
N SER A 112 14.24 13.70 -3.67
CA SER A 112 15.61 14.16 -3.89
C SER A 112 16.21 14.84 -2.65
N ALA A 113 15.36 15.34 -1.74
CA ALA A 113 15.76 15.95 -0.47
C ALA A 113 14.64 15.82 0.58
N ALA A 114 15.02 15.81 1.86
CA ALA A 114 14.09 15.97 2.97
C ALA A 114 13.47 17.38 2.90
N ARG A 115 12.14 17.48 3.06
CA ARG A 115 11.50 18.79 3.19
C ARG A 115 11.79 19.33 4.60
N PRO A 116 12.37 20.53 4.74
CA PRO A 116 12.58 21.13 6.05
C PRO A 116 11.25 21.24 6.82
N GLY A 117 11.21 20.80 8.07
CA GLY A 117 10.03 20.92 8.94
C GLY A 117 8.93 19.87 8.73
N THR A 118 9.12 18.85 7.87
CA THR A 118 8.19 17.71 7.79
C THR A 118 8.72 16.52 8.58
N GLU A 119 7.82 15.78 9.22
CA GLU A 119 8.12 14.51 9.87
C GLU A 119 8.90 13.59 8.92
N GLN A 120 10.03 13.04 9.39
CA GLN A 120 10.82 12.10 8.59
C GLN A 120 9.99 10.85 8.39
N ILE A 121 9.68 10.52 7.14
CA ILE A 121 8.93 9.31 6.86
C ILE A 121 9.90 8.13 6.93
N PRO A 122 9.65 7.13 7.79
CA PRO A 122 10.42 5.90 7.85
C PRO A 122 10.75 5.34 6.47
N GLN A 123 12.05 5.15 6.25
CA GLN A 123 12.59 4.41 5.12
C GLN A 123 12.91 2.99 5.58
N ILE A 124 12.50 2.00 4.80
CA ILE A 124 12.83 0.60 5.04
C ILE A 124 13.71 0.06 3.90
N GLY A 125 14.83 -0.56 4.26
CA GLY A 125 15.64 -1.31 3.30
C GLY A 125 14.86 -2.55 2.85
N VAL A 126 14.61 -2.67 1.55
CA VAL A 126 13.88 -3.81 0.99
C VAL A 126 14.81 -4.82 0.32
N PRO A 127 14.45 -6.11 0.29
CA PRO A 127 15.19 -7.11 -0.46
C PRO A 127 15.38 -6.69 -1.91
N ASN A 128 16.53 -7.02 -2.49
CA ASN A 128 16.81 -6.76 -3.89
C ASN A 128 17.01 -8.10 -4.61
N PRO A 129 16.00 -8.59 -5.35
CA PRO A 129 16.08 -9.88 -6.00
C PRO A 129 17.20 -9.92 -7.05
N LEU A 130 17.37 -8.86 -7.84
CA LEU A 130 18.40 -8.81 -8.87
C LEU A 130 19.80 -8.87 -8.27
N MET A 131 20.08 -8.09 -7.22
CA MET A 131 21.35 -8.16 -6.50
C MET A 131 21.57 -9.55 -5.87
N ALA A 132 20.52 -10.16 -5.31
CA ALA A 132 20.60 -11.50 -4.72
C ALA A 132 20.96 -12.56 -5.77
N ARG A 133 20.36 -12.50 -6.98
CA ARG A 133 20.69 -13.41 -8.09
C ARG A 133 22.11 -13.19 -8.60
N THR A 134 22.56 -11.94 -8.76
CA THR A 134 23.94 -11.63 -9.16
C THR A 134 24.96 -12.17 -8.15
N ARG A 135 24.63 -12.13 -6.85
CA ARG A 135 25.47 -12.66 -5.77
C ARG A 135 25.29 -14.15 -5.51
N LYS A 136 24.49 -14.86 -6.32
CA LYS A 136 24.17 -16.29 -6.15
C LYS A 136 23.65 -16.64 -4.75
N MET A 137 22.89 -15.72 -4.14
CA MET A 137 22.23 -15.99 -2.86
C MET A 137 21.26 -17.17 -3.00
N PRO A 138 21.28 -18.15 -2.08
CA PRO A 138 20.32 -19.26 -2.10
C PRO A 138 18.87 -18.76 -2.08
N PRO A 139 17.96 -19.32 -2.92
CA PRO A 139 16.56 -18.89 -2.97
C PRO A 139 15.86 -18.87 -1.61
N ALA A 140 16.03 -19.92 -0.80
CA ALA A 140 15.45 -20.01 0.54
C ALA A 140 15.93 -18.90 1.48
N GLN A 141 17.18 -18.45 1.34
CA GLN A 141 17.70 -17.33 2.13
C GLN A 141 17.04 -16.02 1.71
N TYR A 142 16.90 -15.77 0.41
CA TYR A 142 16.20 -14.59 -0.10
C TYR A 142 14.73 -14.57 0.33
N GLU A 143 14.04 -15.71 0.24
CA GLU A 143 12.64 -15.85 0.67
C GLU A 143 12.47 -15.56 2.16
N LYS A 144 13.38 -16.04 3.01
CA LYS A 144 13.40 -15.75 4.44
C LYS A 144 13.61 -14.26 4.72
N ASP A 145 14.56 -13.62 4.03
CA ASP A 145 14.81 -12.18 4.15
C ASP A 145 13.62 -11.35 3.66
N ALA A 146 12.99 -11.76 2.55
CA ALA A 146 11.79 -11.13 2.04
C ALA A 146 10.60 -11.28 3.00
N ALA A 147 10.35 -12.46 3.54
CA ALA A 147 9.30 -12.68 4.52
C ALA A 147 9.50 -11.82 5.78
N ARG A 148 10.74 -11.70 6.26
CA ARG A 148 11.08 -10.85 7.41
C ARG A 148 10.79 -9.37 7.14
N VAL A 149 11.23 -8.85 5.99
CA VAL A 149 10.99 -7.43 5.65
C VAL A 149 9.51 -7.18 5.34
N ALA A 150 8.79 -8.15 4.77
CA ALA A 150 7.34 -8.06 4.59
C ALA A 150 6.61 -7.95 5.93
N ALA A 151 7.00 -8.73 6.94
CA ALA A 151 6.43 -8.60 8.28
C ALA A 151 6.71 -7.22 8.93
N GLN A 152 7.90 -6.65 8.71
CA GLN A 152 8.22 -5.29 9.15
C GLN A 152 7.35 -4.24 8.43
N LEU A 153 7.14 -4.41 7.12
CA LEU A 153 6.27 -3.56 6.32
C LEU A 153 4.82 -3.60 6.84
N ASP A 154 4.32 -4.80 7.18
CA ASP A 154 3.00 -5.00 7.77
C ASP A 154 2.87 -4.23 9.10
N GLY A 155 3.85 -4.35 10.00
CA GLY A 155 3.88 -3.59 11.26
C GLY A 155 3.84 -2.07 11.06
N LEU A 156 4.64 -1.53 10.14
CA LEU A 156 4.63 -0.10 9.80
C LEU A 156 3.27 0.36 9.23
N LYS A 157 2.59 -0.50 8.47
CA LYS A 157 1.24 -0.19 7.95
C LYS A 157 0.20 -0.19 9.07
N LEU A 158 0.24 -1.16 9.96
CA LEU A 158 -0.64 -1.25 11.13
C LEU A 158 -0.50 0.00 12.01
N GLU A 159 0.72 0.42 12.33
CA GLU A 159 0.98 1.65 13.08
C GLU A 159 0.33 2.88 12.41
N ARG A 160 0.49 2.99 11.08
CA ARG A 160 -0.07 4.11 10.30
C ARG A 160 -1.59 4.10 10.25
N TYR A 161 -2.21 2.93 10.22
CA TYR A 161 -3.66 2.80 10.29
C TYR A 161 -4.20 3.19 11.67
N ALA A 162 -3.52 2.84 12.77
CA ALA A 162 -3.89 3.31 14.11
C ALA A 162 -3.87 4.85 14.20
N VAL A 163 -2.80 5.47 13.70
CA VAL A 163 -2.71 6.94 13.59
C VAL A 163 -3.81 7.50 12.69
N GLN A 164 -4.12 6.83 11.56
CA GLN A 164 -5.13 7.29 10.62
C GLN A 164 -6.53 7.28 11.23
N VAL A 165 -6.90 6.20 11.91
CA VAL A 165 -8.22 6.07 12.55
C VAL A 165 -8.39 7.11 13.65
N THR A 166 -7.35 7.37 14.44
CA THR A 166 -7.36 8.46 15.43
C THR A 166 -7.56 9.83 14.78
N TRP A 167 -6.91 10.09 13.64
CA TRP A 167 -7.10 11.33 12.89
C TRP A 167 -8.49 11.44 12.27
N LEU A 168 -9.01 10.34 11.71
CA LEU A 168 -10.36 10.28 11.13
C LEU A 168 -11.42 10.55 12.20
N ASP A 169 -11.29 9.96 13.38
CA ASP A 169 -12.18 10.23 14.52
C ASP A 169 -12.27 11.72 14.84
N LYS A 170 -11.12 12.36 15.05
CA LYS A 170 -11.04 13.79 15.34
C LYS A 170 -11.65 14.63 14.22
N THR A 171 -11.37 14.27 12.97
CA THR A 171 -11.80 15.03 11.79
C THR A 171 -13.30 14.91 11.56
N ILE A 172 -13.86 13.70 11.70
CA ILE A 172 -15.30 13.44 11.62
C ILE A 172 -16.03 14.24 12.70
N ARG A 173 -15.58 14.18 13.97
CA ARG A 173 -16.19 14.98 15.05
C ARG A 173 -16.22 16.48 14.75
N GLN A 174 -15.17 17.01 14.12
CA GLN A 174 -15.12 18.42 13.74
C GLN A 174 -16.15 18.78 12.65
N LEU A 175 -16.50 17.84 11.76
CA LEU A 175 -17.57 18.06 10.78
C LEU A 175 -18.94 18.22 11.45
N PHE A 176 -19.21 17.49 12.54
CA PHE A 176 -20.48 17.59 13.30
C PHE A 176 -20.60 18.84 14.18
N VAL A 177 -19.48 19.55 14.43
CA VAL A 177 -19.49 20.82 15.19
C VAL A 177 -19.58 22.03 14.27
N LYS A 178 -19.10 21.90 13.02
CA LYS A 178 -19.12 22.94 11.99
C LYS A 178 -20.23 22.65 10.99
N ASP A 179 -20.12 23.23 9.79
CA ASP A 179 -20.96 22.87 8.65
C ASP A 179 -20.62 21.46 8.16
N MET A 180 -21.65 20.61 8.11
CA MET A 180 -21.56 19.24 7.66
C MET A 180 -21.25 19.18 6.15
N ASP A 181 -20.17 18.50 5.79
CA ASP A 181 -19.82 18.18 4.40
C ASP A 181 -20.02 16.68 4.16
N VAL A 182 -21.18 16.33 3.61
CA VAL A 182 -21.60 14.93 3.35
C VAL A 182 -20.63 14.22 2.40
N GLY A 183 -20.01 14.95 1.46
CA GLY A 183 -19.01 14.39 0.55
C GLY A 183 -17.72 13.99 1.26
N LYS A 184 -17.27 14.80 2.22
CA LYS A 184 -16.13 14.44 3.09
C LYS A 184 -16.46 13.30 4.02
N LEU A 185 -17.65 13.32 4.64
CA LEU A 185 -18.09 12.24 5.52
C LEU A 185 -18.10 10.88 4.80
N SER A 186 -18.65 10.85 3.58
CA SER A 186 -18.65 9.66 2.72
C SER A 186 -17.22 9.19 2.39
N SER A 187 -16.32 10.13 2.09
CA SER A 187 -14.90 9.82 1.82
C SER A 187 -14.19 9.23 3.05
N TYR A 188 -14.49 9.74 4.25
CA TYR A 188 -13.93 9.21 5.48
C TYR A 188 -14.49 7.84 5.85
N SER A 189 -15.80 7.62 5.64
CA SER A 189 -16.42 6.30 5.77
C SER A 189 -15.77 5.26 4.85
N PHE A 190 -15.62 5.59 3.56
CA PHE A 190 -14.92 4.72 2.62
C PHE A 190 -13.50 4.41 3.09
N ARG A 191 -12.78 5.42 3.60
CA ARG A 191 -11.43 5.22 4.11
C ARG A 191 -11.39 4.29 5.33
N LEU A 192 -12.33 4.39 6.25
CA LEU A 192 -12.43 3.48 7.39
C LEU A 192 -12.63 2.02 6.93
N ARG A 193 -13.52 1.78 5.96
CA ARG A 193 -13.73 0.43 5.39
C ARG A 193 -12.45 -0.12 4.76
N GLN A 194 -11.74 0.69 3.97
CA GLN A 194 -10.45 0.29 3.39
C GLN A 194 -9.41 -0.09 4.46
N ILE A 195 -9.37 0.65 5.57
CA ILE A 195 -8.47 0.33 6.69
C ILE A 195 -8.85 -1.02 7.32
N VAL A 196 -10.14 -1.28 7.55
CA VAL A 196 -10.63 -2.56 8.11
C VAL A 196 -10.23 -3.73 7.19
N GLU A 197 -10.48 -3.60 5.88
CA GLU A 197 -10.10 -4.60 4.88
C GLU A 197 -8.58 -4.84 4.87
N ASP A 198 -7.80 -3.77 4.83
CA ASP A 198 -6.33 -3.85 4.79
C ASP A 198 -5.74 -4.49 6.05
N VAL A 199 -6.30 -4.20 7.23
CA VAL A 199 -5.89 -4.87 8.47
C VAL A 199 -6.24 -6.35 8.44
N GLY A 200 -7.45 -6.69 8.00
CA GLY A 200 -7.93 -8.07 7.92
C GLY A 200 -7.02 -8.97 7.08
N VAL A 201 -6.47 -8.44 5.98
CA VAL A 201 -5.53 -9.17 5.11
C VAL A 201 -4.12 -9.27 5.72
N ARG A 202 -3.70 -8.28 6.52
CA ARG A 202 -2.33 -8.22 7.08
C ARG A 202 -2.14 -9.04 8.34
N VAL A 203 -3.18 -9.20 9.14
CA VAL A 203 -3.09 -9.93 10.41
C VAL A 203 -3.01 -11.42 10.06
N LYS A 204 -1.81 -11.99 10.17
CA LYS A 204 -1.54 -13.40 9.86
C LYS A 204 -1.90 -14.29 11.05
N GLY A 205 -2.51 -15.44 10.77
CA GLY A 205 -2.89 -16.41 11.78
C GLY A 205 -4.32 -16.23 12.31
N THR A 206 -4.63 -16.87 13.43
CA THR A 206 -5.96 -16.73 14.05
C THR A 206 -6.09 -15.34 14.66
N ILE A 207 -6.95 -14.52 14.07
CA ILE A 207 -7.33 -13.22 14.62
C ILE A 207 -7.91 -13.45 16.02
N SER A 208 -7.36 -12.77 17.03
CA SER A 208 -7.91 -12.83 18.39
C SER A 208 -9.35 -12.34 18.40
N GLU A 209 -10.17 -12.84 19.32
CA GLU A 209 -11.55 -12.38 19.45
C GLU A 209 -11.63 -10.86 19.68
N SER A 210 -10.66 -10.31 20.43
CA SER A 210 -10.52 -8.87 20.67
C SER A 210 -10.31 -8.07 19.39
N LEU A 211 -9.39 -8.52 18.53
CA LEU A 211 -9.10 -7.85 17.27
C LEU A 211 -10.27 -7.98 16.27
N ALA A 212 -10.88 -9.15 16.21
CA ALA A 212 -12.06 -9.37 15.38
C ALA A 212 -13.23 -8.48 15.81
N ALA A 213 -13.40 -8.25 17.12
CA ALA A 213 -14.42 -7.36 17.65
C ALA A 213 -14.19 -5.90 17.25
N VAL A 214 -12.97 -5.37 17.43
CA VAL A 214 -12.70 -3.96 17.07
C VAL A 214 -12.78 -3.70 15.56
N LEU A 215 -12.47 -4.70 14.72
CA LEU A 215 -12.65 -4.60 13.27
C LEU A 215 -14.13 -4.51 12.89
N ARG A 216 -14.98 -5.39 13.44
CA ARG A 216 -16.43 -5.34 13.23
C ARG A 216 -17.05 -4.03 13.72
N ASP A 217 -16.62 -3.57 14.89
CA ASP A 217 -17.08 -2.31 15.48
C ASP A 217 -16.74 -1.11 14.58
N LEU A 218 -15.52 -1.07 14.06
CA LEU A 218 -15.08 0.01 13.17
C LEU A 218 -15.79 -0.04 11.81
N GLU A 219 -16.04 -1.25 11.28
CA GLU A 219 -16.83 -1.45 10.07
C GLU A 219 -18.26 -0.97 10.23
N ALA A 220 -18.93 -1.34 11.33
CA ALA A 220 -20.27 -0.88 11.66
C ALA A 220 -20.33 0.65 11.81
N SER A 221 -19.32 1.26 12.43
CA SER A 221 -19.19 2.71 12.48
C SER A 221 -19.04 3.34 11.09
N ALA A 222 -18.23 2.76 10.22
CA ALA A 222 -18.07 3.24 8.85
C ALA A 222 -19.39 3.17 8.07
N GLU A 223 -20.16 2.08 8.24
CA GLU A 223 -21.49 1.93 7.64
C GLU A 223 -22.49 2.96 8.18
N ALA A 224 -22.55 3.16 9.51
CA ALA A 224 -23.42 4.17 10.12
C ALA A 224 -23.09 5.60 9.65
N LEU A 225 -21.80 5.93 9.48
CA LEU A 225 -21.36 7.22 8.91
C LEU A 225 -21.87 7.44 7.48
N LEU A 226 -22.07 6.37 6.72
CA LEU A 226 -22.56 6.43 5.36
C LEU A 226 -24.10 6.45 5.30
N SER A 227 -24.76 5.62 6.12
CA SER A 227 -26.22 5.47 6.11
C SER A 227 -26.94 6.62 6.81
N ASP A 228 -26.47 6.98 8.00
CA ASP A 228 -27.17 7.92 8.89
C ASP A 228 -26.70 9.35 8.61
N GLY A 229 -25.44 9.49 8.16
CA GLY A 229 -24.85 10.75 7.71
C GLY A 229 -25.00 11.86 8.75
N GLU A 230 -25.69 12.94 8.37
CA GLU A 230 -25.94 14.08 9.25
C GLU A 230 -26.86 13.77 10.45
N ASN A 231 -27.61 12.67 10.40
CA ASN A 231 -28.55 12.27 11.46
C ASN A 231 -27.89 11.47 12.60
N LEU A 232 -26.57 11.25 12.54
CA LEU A 232 -25.84 10.58 13.61
C LEU A 232 -25.99 11.31 14.94
N SER A 233 -26.48 10.60 15.95
CA SER A 233 -26.62 11.11 17.30
C SER A 233 -25.26 11.33 17.97
N LYS A 234 -25.22 12.22 18.96
CA LYS A 234 -24.05 12.42 19.82
C LYS A 234 -23.57 11.11 20.46
N VAL A 235 -24.49 10.22 20.82
CA VAL A 235 -24.17 8.90 21.41
C VAL A 235 -23.44 8.01 20.40
N GLN A 236 -23.86 8.00 19.13
CA GLN A 236 -23.18 7.24 18.07
C GLN A 236 -21.78 7.80 17.79
N LEU A 237 -21.61 9.13 17.77
CA LEU A 237 -20.29 9.75 17.63
C LEU A 237 -19.36 9.46 18.82
N GLU A 238 -19.90 9.40 20.04
CA GLU A 238 -19.14 8.97 21.21
C GLU A 238 -18.76 7.49 21.16
N ALA A 239 -19.63 6.63 20.65
CA ALA A 239 -19.34 5.22 20.43
C ALA A 239 -18.21 5.04 19.40
N PHE A 240 -18.29 5.72 18.25
CA PHE A 240 -17.27 5.68 17.20
C PHE A 240 -15.87 6.01 17.73
N SER A 241 -15.74 6.98 18.63
CA SER A 241 -14.43 7.35 19.17
C SER A 241 -13.89 6.34 20.17
N ARG A 242 -14.76 5.74 20.98
CA ARG A 242 -14.36 4.62 21.83
C ARG A 242 -13.87 3.44 20.98
N GLN A 243 -14.57 3.14 19.89
CA GLN A 243 -14.19 2.09 18.94
C GLN A 243 -12.89 2.41 18.20
N SER A 244 -12.70 3.66 17.77
CA SER A 244 -11.47 4.15 17.12
C SER A 244 -10.26 4.04 18.06
N ALA A 245 -10.43 4.39 19.34
CA ALA A 245 -9.40 4.23 20.35
C ALA A 245 -9.09 2.75 20.66
N ALA A 246 -10.14 1.91 20.78
CA ALA A 246 -9.99 0.48 21.00
C ALA A 246 -9.28 -0.20 19.81
N PHE A 247 -9.68 0.12 18.58
CA PHE A 247 -8.99 -0.32 17.36
C PHE A 247 -7.51 0.05 17.41
N SER A 248 -7.20 1.34 17.64
CA SER A 248 -5.80 1.80 17.65
C SER A 248 -4.97 1.07 18.70
N ALA A 249 -5.51 0.89 19.92
CA ALA A 249 -4.84 0.16 20.99
C ALA A 249 -4.62 -1.32 20.66
N GLU A 250 -5.59 -1.97 20.02
CA GLU A 250 -5.51 -3.39 19.67
C GLU A 250 -4.55 -3.64 18.50
N ILE A 251 -4.54 -2.76 17.50
CA ILE A 251 -3.64 -2.84 16.35
C ILE A 251 -2.18 -2.70 16.78
N LEU A 252 -1.89 -1.79 17.71
CA LEU A 252 -0.53 -1.62 18.23
C LEU A 252 0.00 -2.88 18.94
N LYS A 253 -0.87 -3.74 19.49
CA LYS A 253 -0.47 -5.03 20.08
C LYS A 253 -0.09 -6.09 19.03
N GLN A 254 -0.49 -5.91 17.78
CA GLN A 254 -0.19 -6.83 16.68
C GLN A 254 1.17 -6.55 16.04
N ILE A 255 1.80 -5.42 16.38
CA ILE A 255 3.11 -5.05 15.84
C ILE A 255 4.18 -5.87 16.59
N PRO A 256 5.01 -6.64 15.86
CA PRO A 256 6.05 -7.48 16.46
C PRO A 256 7.20 -6.69 17.10
#